data_AF-A0A819WIL9-F1
#
_entry.id   AF-A0A819WIL9-F1
#
_cell.length_a   1.000
_cell.length_b   1.000
_cell.length_c   1.000
_cell.angle_alpha   90.00
_cell.angle_beta   90.00
_cell.angle_gamma   90.00
#
_symmetry.space_group_name_H-M   'P 1'
#
loop_
_entity.id
_entity.type
_entity.pdbx_description
1 polymer ?
#
loop_
_entity_poly.entity_id
_entity_poly.type
_entity_poly.pdbx_seq_one_letter_code
_entity_poly.pdbx_strand_id
1 'polypeptide(L)'
;MFIFLSIIVLFFIIHINANTFNDTEITYPPFWHIAPSSLSEFPLINDSFSQYRLIDPWFYPHRLGLYKILINVTTPFMPFCSSSNASNILFALPSQFGWQFSSNRLFTNGTMNISTNSWWASANYYLSVIPFLVAVDIGLIHKEPFRILRQNNFCSSSSECFRQIPHAMEQWYLFFLHLTQSASCISNKKLTQRIIEKCYLQHIWTAYKSSIYNALPLVESKLDYLPSEVEKLFGLGWARFINLISMTRKNTDLYETIRNQRKFLPFRMLKESDRIPESNDLPDLVNRSLKNLLSFRFDWLLFIEKIWSRITCNYEGRIYAQYTLETMALSKLLASTYLAKATMNAFLYKCDR
;
A
#
# COMPACT_ATOMS: atom_id res chain seq x y z
N MET A 1 -2.88 -25.44 3.45
CA MET A 1 -2.02 -26.57 3.87
C MET A 1 -1.48 -27.37 2.68
N PHE A 2 -2.28 -27.69 1.66
CA PHE A 2 -1.80 -28.44 0.46
C PHE A 2 -1.05 -27.66 -0.62
N ILE A 3 -0.84 -26.34 -0.48
CA ILE A 3 -0.17 -25.53 -1.52
C ILE A 3 1.35 -25.42 -1.27
N PHE A 4 1.81 -25.56 -0.03
CA PHE A 4 3.23 -25.37 0.32
C PHE A 4 4.04 -26.66 0.47
N LEU A 5 3.40 -27.84 0.50
CA LEU A 5 4.06 -29.12 0.82
C LEU A 5 4.06 -30.15 -0.32
N SER A 6 3.56 -29.82 -1.51
CA SER A 6 3.35 -30.81 -2.59
C SER A 6 4.08 -30.51 -3.90
N ILE A 7 5.19 -29.75 -3.90
CA ILE A 7 5.87 -29.38 -5.16
C ILE A 7 7.28 -29.97 -5.20
N ILE A 8 7.34 -31.25 -5.59
CA ILE A 8 8.51 -31.85 -6.24
C ILE A 8 8.03 -32.45 -7.56
N VAL A 9 8.60 -31.93 -8.66
CA VAL A 9 8.64 -32.46 -10.04
C VAL A 9 7.32 -32.44 -10.84
N LEU A 10 7.22 -31.50 -11.79
CA LEU A 10 7.22 -31.80 -13.23
C LEU A 10 7.22 -30.49 -14.06
N PHE A 11 8.19 -30.39 -14.97
CA PHE A 11 8.32 -29.31 -15.95
C PHE A 11 7.29 -29.47 -17.06
N PHE A 12 6.45 -28.45 -17.27
CA PHE A 12 5.82 -28.19 -18.57
C PHE A 12 5.81 -26.69 -18.86
N ILE A 13 6.39 -26.31 -20.01
CA ILE A 13 6.31 -24.97 -20.57
C ILE A 13 4.98 -24.89 -21.30
N ILE A 14 4.01 -24.17 -20.73
CA ILE A 14 2.84 -23.69 -21.46
C ILE A 14 2.89 -22.17 -21.42
N HIS A 15 3.09 -21.55 -22.58
CA HIS A 15 2.81 -20.13 -22.77
C HIS A 15 1.30 -19.98 -22.92
N ILE A 16 0.63 -19.49 -21.87
CA ILE A 16 -0.76 -19.06 -21.97
C ILE A 16 -0.76 -17.54 -22.01
N ASN A 17 -1.26 -16.99 -23.11
CA ASN A 17 -1.52 -15.56 -23.25
C ASN A 17 -2.52 -15.13 -22.17
N ALA A 18 -2.11 -14.21 -21.31
CA ALA A 18 -3.01 -13.55 -20.37
C ALA A 18 -3.94 -12.64 -21.17
N ASN A 19 -5.25 -12.91 -21.13
CA ASN A 19 -6.25 -11.97 -21.63
C ASN A 19 -6.10 -10.63 -20.89
N THR A 20 -5.75 -9.59 -21.63
CA THR A 20 -5.65 -8.21 -21.15
C THR A 20 -7.05 -7.68 -20.89
N PHE A 21 -7.36 -7.42 -19.62
CA PHE A 21 -8.50 -6.59 -19.24
C PHE A 21 -8.22 -5.16 -19.73
N ASN A 22 -8.97 -4.69 -20.72
CA ASN A 22 -8.92 -3.30 -21.18
C ASN A 22 -9.62 -2.42 -20.15
N ASP A 23 -8.86 -1.91 -19.18
CA ASP A 23 -9.33 -0.90 -18.23
C ASP A 23 -8.51 0.38 -18.50
N THR A 24 -8.90 1.10 -19.55
CA THR A 24 -8.14 2.23 -20.11
C THR A 24 -8.44 3.57 -19.43
N GLU A 25 -9.41 3.63 -18.51
CA GLU A 25 -9.83 4.89 -17.90
C GLU A 25 -9.13 5.12 -16.55
N ILE A 26 -8.31 6.18 -16.50
CA ILE A 26 -7.63 6.63 -15.28
C ILE A 26 -8.69 7.09 -14.29
N THR A 27 -8.98 6.28 -13.28
CA THR A 27 -9.89 6.68 -12.20
C THR A 27 -9.06 7.13 -11.02
N TYR A 28 -9.07 8.41 -10.69
CA TYR A 28 -8.43 8.88 -9.45
C TYR A 28 -9.28 8.47 -8.23
N PRO A 29 -8.70 8.48 -7.02
CA PRO A 29 -9.47 8.28 -5.79
C PRO A 29 -10.68 9.23 -5.72
N PRO A 30 -11.77 8.82 -5.05
CA PRO A 30 -12.93 9.69 -4.84
C PRO A 30 -12.52 11.07 -4.36
N PHE A 31 -13.16 12.13 -4.87
CA PHE A 31 -12.90 13.51 -4.46
C PHE A 31 -11.46 14.03 -4.68
N TRP A 32 -10.65 13.38 -5.54
CA TRP A 32 -9.28 13.84 -5.86
C TRP A 32 -9.19 15.30 -6.34
N HIS A 33 -10.20 15.77 -7.07
CA HIS A 33 -10.24 17.11 -7.64
C HIS A 33 -10.44 18.21 -6.58
N ILE A 34 -11.10 17.92 -5.45
CA ILE A 34 -11.28 18.87 -4.34
C ILE A 34 -10.24 18.72 -3.23
N ALA A 35 -9.41 17.68 -3.27
CA ALA A 35 -8.34 17.50 -2.30
C ALA A 35 -7.26 18.59 -2.48
N PRO A 36 -6.77 19.22 -1.39
CA PRO A 36 -5.70 20.21 -1.44
C PRO A 36 -4.47 19.72 -2.19
N SER A 37 -3.97 20.52 -3.13
CA SER A 37 -2.77 20.21 -3.92
C SER A 37 -1.50 20.85 -3.36
N SER A 38 -1.66 21.75 -2.38
CA SER A 38 -0.63 22.53 -1.70
C SER A 38 -1.07 22.88 -0.27
N LEU A 39 -0.12 23.31 0.58
CA LEU A 39 -0.43 23.72 1.96
C LEU A 39 -1.39 24.92 2.03
N SER A 40 -1.31 25.83 1.05
CA SER A 40 -2.09 27.06 1.02
C SER A 40 -3.59 26.84 0.73
N GLU A 41 -3.96 25.66 0.22
CA GLU A 41 -5.35 25.26 -0.04
C GLU A 41 -6.06 24.73 1.22
N PHE A 42 -5.34 24.47 2.32
CA PHE A 42 -5.98 24.12 3.58
C PHE A 42 -6.60 25.34 4.26
N PRO A 43 -7.65 25.15 5.09
CA PRO A 43 -8.28 26.23 5.84
C PRO A 43 -7.27 27.05 6.64
N LEU A 44 -7.32 28.37 6.46
CA LEU A 44 -6.52 29.31 7.22
C LEU A 44 -7.21 29.59 8.56
N ILE A 45 -6.53 29.31 9.66
CA ILE A 45 -6.94 29.74 10.99
C ILE A 45 -6.13 30.98 11.36
N ASN A 46 -6.84 32.02 11.73
CA ASN A 46 -6.28 33.26 12.25
C ASN A 46 -6.80 33.44 13.67
N ASP A 47 -5.96 33.14 14.66
CA ASP A 47 -6.23 33.46 16.06
C ASP A 47 -5.39 34.68 16.49
N SER A 48 -5.68 35.23 17.67
CA SER A 48 -5.03 36.46 18.16
C SER A 48 -3.49 36.36 18.28
N PHE A 49 -2.92 35.16 18.21
CA PHE A 49 -1.52 34.88 18.50
C PHE A 49 -0.78 34.19 17.34
N SER A 50 -1.50 33.62 16.37
CA SER A 50 -0.91 32.82 15.30
C SER A 50 -1.82 32.67 14.08
N GLN A 51 -1.17 32.63 12.90
CA GLN A 51 -1.80 32.30 11.63
C GLN A 51 -1.22 30.97 11.13
N TYR A 52 -2.08 29.99 10.85
CA TYR A 52 -1.64 28.67 10.37
C TYR A 52 -2.70 27.97 9.53
N ARG A 53 -2.24 27.01 8.71
CA ARG A 53 -3.10 26.09 7.94
C ARG A 53 -3.55 24.93 8.82
N LEU A 54 -4.86 24.74 8.96
CA LEU A 54 -5.42 23.60 9.71
C LEU A 54 -5.61 22.40 8.78
N ILE A 55 -4.91 21.33 9.08
CA ILE A 55 -5.08 20.04 8.44
C ILE A 55 -5.89 19.16 9.39
N ASP A 56 -7.06 18.69 8.95
CA ASP A 56 -7.82 17.69 9.72
C ASP A 56 -7.69 16.32 9.05
N PRO A 57 -6.83 15.41 9.55
CA PRO A 57 -6.72 14.08 8.97
C PRO A 57 -8.01 13.28 9.09
N TRP A 58 -8.98 13.66 9.91
CA TRP A 58 -10.25 12.95 10.07
C TRP A 58 -11.34 13.50 9.14
N PHE A 59 -10.97 14.44 8.27
CA PHE A 59 -11.76 14.85 7.12
C PHE A 59 -11.15 14.30 5.83
N TYR A 60 -11.96 13.60 5.03
CA TYR A 60 -11.48 12.82 3.89
C TYR A 60 -10.69 13.64 2.84
N PRO A 61 -11.18 14.79 2.34
CA PRO A 61 -10.41 15.62 1.42
C PRO A 61 -9.07 16.11 1.99
N HIS A 62 -9.03 16.44 3.29
CA HIS A 62 -7.80 16.90 3.95
C HIS A 62 -6.74 15.78 4.01
N ARG A 63 -7.12 14.57 4.44
CA ARG A 63 -6.19 13.43 4.45
C ARG A 63 -5.75 13.05 3.03
N LEU A 64 -6.66 13.11 2.06
CA LEU A 64 -6.34 12.89 0.64
C LEU A 64 -5.35 13.95 0.11
N GLY A 65 -5.48 15.20 0.56
CA GLY A 65 -4.56 16.29 0.23
C GLY A 65 -3.11 16.04 0.68
N LEU A 66 -2.91 15.37 1.82
CA LEU A 66 -1.55 14.99 2.27
C LEU A 66 -0.84 14.13 1.21
N TYR A 67 -1.55 13.15 0.65
CA TYR A 67 -1.02 12.31 -0.42
C TYR A 67 -0.79 13.08 -1.72
N LYS A 68 -1.72 13.97 -2.08
CA LYS A 68 -1.63 14.76 -3.30
C LYS A 68 -0.44 15.70 -3.28
N ILE A 69 -0.20 16.37 -2.16
CA ILE A 69 0.99 17.22 -1.95
C ILE A 69 2.26 16.37 -2.07
N LEU A 70 2.32 15.22 -1.38
CA LEU A 70 3.46 14.31 -1.46
C LEU A 70 3.76 13.87 -2.90
N ILE A 71 2.75 13.48 -3.66
CA ILE A 71 2.90 13.12 -5.08
C ILE A 71 3.45 14.31 -5.88
N ASN A 72 2.88 15.51 -5.71
CA ASN A 72 3.31 16.70 -6.43
C ASN A 72 4.78 17.05 -6.17
N VAL A 73 5.22 17.02 -4.90
CA VAL A 73 6.61 17.39 -4.54
C VAL A 73 7.63 16.29 -4.86
N THR A 74 7.18 15.03 -5.03
CA THR A 74 8.08 13.89 -5.27
C THR A 74 8.22 13.53 -6.75
N THR A 75 7.23 13.84 -7.58
CA THR A 75 7.27 13.59 -9.04
C THR A 75 8.57 14.06 -9.69
N PRO A 76 9.10 15.28 -9.42
CA PRO A 76 10.32 15.76 -10.09
C PRO A 76 11.55 14.87 -9.89
N PHE A 77 11.58 14.05 -8.83
CA PHE A 77 12.67 13.14 -8.53
C PHE A 77 12.51 11.75 -9.16
N MET A 78 11.42 11.51 -9.91
CA MET A 78 11.06 10.23 -10.52
C MET A 78 10.98 10.38 -12.05
N PRO A 79 12.06 10.13 -12.80
CA PRO A 79 12.14 10.41 -14.24
C PRO A 79 11.21 9.56 -15.12
N PHE A 80 10.55 8.54 -14.55
CA PHE A 80 9.52 7.73 -15.22
C PHE A 80 8.10 8.25 -15.00
N CYS A 81 7.91 9.33 -14.24
CA CYS A 81 6.58 9.89 -14.01
C CYS A 81 5.99 10.51 -15.27
N SER A 82 4.71 10.23 -15.53
CA SER A 82 3.93 10.91 -16.57
C SER A 82 3.60 12.34 -16.16
N SER A 83 3.20 13.16 -17.13
CA SER A 83 2.69 14.52 -16.87
C SER A 83 1.43 14.54 -15.99
N SER A 84 0.65 13.47 -15.98
CA SER A 84 -0.52 13.29 -15.11
C SER A 84 -0.18 12.85 -13.68
N ASN A 85 1.10 12.68 -13.37
CA ASN A 85 1.63 12.03 -12.17
C ASN A 85 1.20 10.57 -11.97
N ALA A 86 0.37 9.98 -12.82
CA ALA A 86 -0.23 8.66 -12.60
C ALA A 86 0.79 7.53 -12.41
N SER A 87 2.01 7.68 -12.96
CA SER A 87 3.12 6.74 -12.76
C SER A 87 3.93 6.96 -11.46
N ASN A 88 3.57 7.94 -10.61
CA ASN A 88 4.22 8.18 -9.33
C ASN A 88 3.90 7.03 -8.36
N ILE A 89 4.95 6.40 -7.82
CA ILE A 89 4.85 5.20 -6.97
C ILE A 89 4.19 5.46 -5.60
N LEU A 90 3.95 6.73 -5.24
CA LEU A 90 3.16 7.08 -4.05
C LEU A 90 1.65 6.93 -4.26
N PHE A 91 1.17 6.72 -5.49
CA PHE A 91 -0.27 6.60 -5.77
C PHE A 91 -0.95 5.41 -5.09
N ALA A 92 -0.22 4.37 -4.68
CA ALA A 92 -0.81 3.28 -3.91
C ALA A 92 -1.46 3.75 -2.60
N LEU A 93 -0.92 4.79 -1.96
CA LEU A 93 -1.46 5.32 -0.70
C LEU A 93 -2.85 5.96 -0.87
N PRO A 94 -3.04 6.98 -1.73
CA PRO A 94 -4.35 7.56 -1.94
C PRO A 94 -5.31 6.61 -2.65
N SER A 95 -4.82 5.67 -3.47
CA SER A 95 -5.67 4.62 -4.08
C SER A 95 -6.23 3.68 -3.03
N GLN A 96 -5.41 3.22 -2.08
CA GLN A 96 -5.87 2.40 -0.96
C GLN A 96 -6.84 3.16 -0.06
N PHE A 97 -6.56 4.43 0.22
CA PHE A 97 -7.46 5.28 0.99
C PHE A 97 -8.80 5.53 0.27
N GLY A 98 -8.77 5.70 -1.04
CA GLY A 98 -9.96 5.77 -1.89
C GLY A 98 -10.80 4.50 -1.85
N TRP A 99 -10.18 3.34 -1.97
CA TRP A 99 -10.89 2.06 -1.80
C TRP A 99 -11.51 1.92 -0.40
N GLN A 100 -10.80 2.33 0.65
CA GLN A 100 -11.34 2.33 2.03
C GLN A 100 -12.55 3.24 2.17
N PHE A 101 -12.53 4.42 1.52
CA PHE A 101 -13.66 5.33 1.50
C PHE A 101 -14.87 4.72 0.78
N SER A 102 -14.69 4.28 -0.47
CA SER A 102 -15.79 3.75 -1.30
C SER A 102 -16.42 2.48 -0.72
N SER A 103 -15.65 1.69 0.04
CA SER A 103 -16.15 0.49 0.70
C SER A 103 -16.70 0.72 2.12
N ASN A 104 -16.79 1.98 2.55
CA ASN A 104 -17.19 2.43 3.89
C ASN A 104 -16.30 1.90 5.04
N ARG A 105 -15.08 1.43 4.75
CA ARG A 105 -14.12 0.99 5.77
C ARG A 105 -13.63 2.14 6.65
N LEU A 106 -13.75 3.38 6.17
CA LEU A 106 -13.48 4.59 6.96
C LEU A 106 -14.62 4.98 7.93
N PHE A 107 -15.74 4.23 7.92
CA PHE A 107 -16.97 4.54 8.67
C PHE A 107 -17.47 5.96 8.43
N THR A 108 -17.48 6.38 7.16
CA THR A 108 -17.92 7.72 6.79
C THR A 108 -19.44 7.83 6.71
N ASN A 109 -20.13 6.69 6.53
CA ASN A 109 -21.59 6.57 6.46
C ASN A 109 -22.21 7.57 5.46
N GLY A 110 -21.57 7.74 4.31
CA GLY A 110 -22.00 8.65 3.25
C GLY A 110 -21.57 10.11 3.42
N THR A 111 -20.84 10.45 4.48
CA THR A 111 -20.26 11.78 4.70
C THR A 111 -18.78 11.83 4.26
N MET A 112 -18.10 12.94 4.53
CA MET A 112 -16.64 13.07 4.37
C MET A 112 -15.89 12.97 5.72
N ASN A 113 -16.60 12.82 6.83
CA ASN A 113 -15.99 12.67 8.15
C ASN A 113 -15.57 11.21 8.36
N ILE A 114 -14.36 11.00 8.83
CA ILE A 114 -13.76 9.69 9.08
C ILE A 114 -13.90 9.39 10.57
N SER A 115 -14.35 8.19 10.91
CA SER A 115 -14.43 7.79 12.32
C SER A 115 -13.06 7.42 12.87
N THR A 116 -12.72 7.94 14.06
CA THR A 116 -11.58 7.50 14.87
C THR A 116 -11.74 6.08 15.43
N ASN A 117 -12.94 5.49 15.32
CA ASN A 117 -13.19 4.09 15.66
C ASN A 117 -12.93 3.13 14.49
N SER A 118 -12.74 3.63 13.27
CA SER A 118 -12.39 2.77 12.15
C SER A 118 -10.96 2.25 12.30
N TRP A 119 -10.82 0.93 12.38
CA TRP A 119 -9.51 0.26 12.35
C TRP A 119 -8.72 0.59 11.09
N TRP A 120 -9.39 0.55 9.93
CA TRP A 120 -8.80 0.87 8.64
C TRP A 120 -8.29 2.32 8.56
N ALA A 121 -9.11 3.28 9.02
CA ALA A 121 -8.73 4.68 9.07
C ALA A 121 -7.57 4.92 10.04
N SER A 122 -7.57 4.22 11.18
CA SER A 122 -6.53 4.35 12.21
C SER A 122 -5.19 3.82 11.73
N ALA A 123 -5.16 2.66 11.06
CA ALA A 123 -3.94 2.15 10.45
C ALA A 123 -3.45 3.05 9.30
N ASN A 124 -4.37 3.50 8.44
CA ASN A 124 -4.04 4.38 7.31
C ASN A 124 -3.56 5.77 7.76
N TYR A 125 -3.95 6.25 8.95
CA TYR A 125 -3.48 7.51 9.51
C TYR A 125 -1.95 7.62 9.45
N TYR A 126 -1.25 6.59 9.92
CA TYR A 126 0.22 6.54 9.94
C TYR A 126 0.82 6.46 8.53
N LEU A 127 0.10 5.89 7.57
CA LEU A 127 0.48 5.92 6.15
C LEU A 127 0.28 7.30 5.49
N SER A 128 -0.47 8.22 6.12
CA SER A 128 -0.72 9.58 5.61
C SER A 128 0.12 10.65 6.32
N VAL A 129 0.06 10.70 7.65
CA VAL A 129 0.64 11.77 8.46
C VAL A 129 2.15 11.65 8.59
N ILE A 130 2.68 10.44 8.77
CA ILE A 130 4.13 10.22 8.88
C ILE A 130 4.88 10.69 7.62
N PRO A 131 4.57 10.19 6.40
CA PRO A 131 5.31 10.63 5.22
C PRO A 131 5.20 12.14 5.00
N PHE A 132 4.04 12.74 5.30
CA PHE A 132 3.85 14.17 5.18
C PHE A 132 4.75 14.96 6.13
N LEU A 133 4.76 14.61 7.42
CA LEU A 133 5.60 15.28 8.42
C LEU A 133 7.09 15.12 8.10
N VAL A 134 7.51 13.93 7.69
CA VAL A 134 8.90 13.70 7.28
C VAL A 134 9.28 14.55 6.07
N ALA A 135 8.41 14.65 5.06
CA ALA A 135 8.65 15.48 3.88
C ALA A 135 8.75 16.98 4.23
N VAL A 136 8.00 17.44 5.24
CA VAL A 136 8.16 18.79 5.81
C VAL A 136 9.50 18.94 6.51
N ASP A 137 9.88 17.99 7.38
CA ASP A 137 11.11 18.07 8.19
C ASP A 137 12.37 18.19 7.32
N ILE A 138 12.43 17.45 6.21
CA ILE A 138 13.54 17.48 5.26
C ILE A 138 13.45 18.62 4.23
N GLY A 139 12.39 19.43 4.27
CA GLY A 139 12.22 20.60 3.41
C GLY A 139 11.71 20.32 1.99
N LEU A 140 11.12 19.15 1.71
CA LEU A 140 10.43 18.91 0.43
C LEU A 140 9.13 19.70 0.31
N ILE A 141 8.46 19.95 1.44
CA ILE A 141 7.25 20.76 1.50
C ILE A 141 7.60 22.09 2.15
N HIS A 142 7.29 23.19 1.46
CA HIS A 142 7.59 24.55 1.93
C HIS A 142 6.98 24.81 3.31
N LYS A 143 7.71 25.55 4.15
CA LYS A 143 7.35 25.80 5.55
C LYS A 143 6.36 26.96 5.70
N GLU A 144 5.16 26.84 5.13
CA GLU A 144 4.03 27.62 5.65
C GLU A 144 3.64 27.06 7.03
N PRO A 145 3.31 27.89 8.03
CA PRO A 145 2.86 27.38 9.32
C PRO A 145 1.59 26.54 9.17
N PHE A 146 1.60 25.32 9.67
CA PHE A 146 0.42 24.45 9.71
C PHE A 146 0.29 23.77 11.08
N ARG A 147 -0.91 23.29 11.37
CA ARG A 147 -1.18 22.41 12.50
C ARG A 147 -2.06 21.25 12.04
N ILE A 148 -1.71 20.05 12.47
CA ILE A 148 -2.56 18.87 12.29
C ILE A 148 -3.55 18.81 13.46
N LEU A 149 -4.84 18.68 13.16
CA LEU A 149 -5.88 18.52 14.18
C LEU A 149 -5.59 17.27 15.00
N ARG A 150 -5.35 17.49 16.29
CA ARG A 150 -5.04 16.42 17.24
C ARG A 150 -6.27 15.57 17.52
N GLN A 151 -6.09 14.25 17.50
CA GLN A 151 -7.04 13.30 18.06
C GLN A 151 -6.34 12.43 19.11
N ASN A 152 -7.09 11.97 20.11
CA ASN A 152 -6.56 11.13 21.17
C ASN A 152 -5.91 9.86 20.59
N ASN A 153 -4.74 9.50 21.11
CA ASN A 153 -3.93 8.34 20.71
C ASN A 153 -3.25 8.42 19.33
N PHE A 154 -3.34 9.56 18.63
CA PHE A 154 -2.62 9.80 17.38
C PHE A 154 -1.64 10.96 17.52
N CYS A 155 -0.40 10.73 17.08
CA CYS A 155 0.61 11.79 17.01
C CYS A 155 0.23 12.86 15.98
N SER A 156 0.53 14.13 16.26
CA SER A 156 0.13 15.28 15.42
C SER A 156 1.30 16.19 15.02
N SER A 157 2.51 15.89 15.48
CA SER A 157 3.74 16.60 15.12
C SER A 157 4.90 15.63 14.96
N SER A 158 5.98 16.05 14.29
CA SER A 158 7.17 15.22 14.07
C SER A 158 7.75 14.67 15.38
N SER A 159 7.83 15.50 16.42
CA SER A 159 8.28 15.09 17.77
C SER A 159 7.40 14.00 18.39
N GLU A 160 6.08 14.13 18.27
CA GLU A 160 5.15 13.14 18.80
C GLU A 160 5.20 11.84 18.00
N CYS A 161 5.24 11.93 16.67
CA CYS A 161 5.26 10.77 15.80
C CYS A 161 6.59 10.02 15.93
N PHE A 162 7.72 10.72 16.10
CA PHE A 162 8.99 10.07 16.40
C PHE A 162 8.95 9.32 17.73
N ARG A 163 8.28 9.85 18.76
CA ARG A 163 8.12 9.13 20.04
C ARG A 163 7.17 7.93 19.94
N GLN A 164 6.10 8.05 19.16
CA GLN A 164 5.07 7.00 19.07
C GLN A 164 5.46 5.87 18.10
N ILE A 165 6.10 6.21 16.96
CA ILE A 165 6.35 5.27 15.86
C ILE A 165 7.71 5.56 15.16
N PRO A 166 8.83 5.54 15.91
CA PRO A 166 10.14 6.02 15.44
C PRO A 166 10.62 5.32 14.18
N HIS A 167 10.46 4.00 14.10
CA HIS A 167 10.93 3.21 12.97
C HIS A 167 10.18 3.55 11.66
N ALA A 168 8.91 3.92 11.72
CA ALA A 168 8.18 4.35 10.52
C ALA A 168 8.66 5.73 10.05
N MET A 169 8.84 6.68 10.98
CA MET A 169 9.44 7.99 10.70
C MET A 169 10.81 7.86 10.03
N GLU A 170 11.69 7.02 10.57
CA GLU A 170 13.04 6.77 10.03
C GLU A 170 13.00 6.19 8.60
N GLN A 171 12.19 5.17 8.34
CA GLN A 171 12.13 4.57 7.00
C GLN A 171 11.56 5.52 5.95
N TRP A 172 10.63 6.40 6.34
CA TRP A 172 10.16 7.47 5.46
C TRP A 172 11.24 8.53 5.21
N TYR A 173 12.03 8.88 6.23
CA TYR A 173 13.16 9.80 6.08
C TYR A 173 14.18 9.25 5.09
N LEU A 174 14.55 7.98 5.24
CA LEU A 174 15.46 7.29 4.33
C LEU A 174 14.88 7.22 2.91
N PHE A 175 13.59 6.93 2.75
CA PHE A 175 12.94 6.94 1.43
C PHE A 175 13.12 8.28 0.71
N PHE A 176 12.78 9.39 1.37
CA PHE A 176 12.89 10.70 0.73
C PHE A 176 14.34 11.13 0.51
N LEU A 177 15.25 10.79 1.43
CA LEU A 177 16.69 11.02 1.23
C LEU A 177 17.20 10.29 -0.02
N HIS A 178 16.88 9.01 -0.16
CA HIS A 178 17.23 8.23 -1.36
C HIS A 178 16.56 8.78 -2.62
N LEU A 179 15.32 9.25 -2.52
CA LEU A 179 14.59 9.82 -3.64
C LEU A 179 15.26 11.10 -4.15
N THR A 180 15.65 12.02 -3.27
CA THR A 180 16.35 13.25 -3.65
C THR A 180 17.75 12.99 -4.21
N GLN A 181 18.36 11.86 -3.85
CA GLN A 181 19.67 11.43 -4.32
C GLN A 181 19.59 10.41 -5.47
N SER A 182 18.41 10.16 -6.03
CA SER A 182 18.15 9.04 -6.96
C SER A 182 18.98 9.09 -8.24
N ALA A 183 19.39 10.30 -8.67
CA ALA A 183 20.29 10.50 -9.80
C ALA A 183 21.61 9.70 -9.65
N SER A 184 22.12 9.60 -8.41
CA SER A 184 23.33 8.80 -8.10
C SER A 184 23.13 7.30 -8.33
N CYS A 185 21.92 6.78 -8.06
CA CYS A 185 21.59 5.37 -8.26
C CYS A 185 21.46 5.01 -9.76
N ILE A 186 20.98 5.97 -10.56
CA ILE A 186 20.83 5.81 -12.01
C ILE A 186 22.19 5.86 -12.73
N SER A 187 23.11 6.76 -12.35
CA SER A 187 24.51 6.82 -12.84
C SER A 187 24.67 6.55 -14.35
N ASN A 188 23.99 7.33 -15.21
CA ASN A 188 24.00 7.21 -16.68
C ASN A 188 23.47 5.87 -17.24
N LYS A 189 22.86 5.01 -16.42
CA LYS A 189 22.23 3.78 -16.90
C LYS A 189 20.90 4.10 -17.57
N LYS A 190 20.56 3.33 -18.61
CA LYS A 190 19.21 3.32 -19.16
C LYS A 190 18.21 2.96 -18.06
N LEU A 191 17.15 3.75 -17.94
CA LEU A 191 16.08 3.48 -17.01
C LEU A 191 15.37 2.18 -17.44
N THR A 192 15.52 1.15 -16.63
CA THR A 192 14.89 -0.17 -16.83
C THR A 192 14.06 -0.50 -15.61
N GLN A 193 13.13 -1.45 -15.73
CA GLN A 193 12.30 -1.88 -14.61
C GLN A 193 13.13 -2.33 -13.41
N ARG A 194 14.27 -3.01 -13.64
CA ARG A 194 15.21 -3.40 -12.59
C ARG A 194 15.83 -2.21 -11.85
N ILE A 195 16.15 -1.13 -12.57
CA ILE A 195 16.67 0.11 -11.95
C ILE A 195 15.58 0.84 -11.18
N ILE A 196 14.36 0.93 -11.72
CA ILE A 196 13.21 1.53 -11.01
C ILE A 196 12.96 0.75 -9.72
N GLU A 197 12.95 -0.58 -9.79
CA GLU A 197 12.69 -1.42 -8.64
C GLU A 197 13.76 -1.27 -7.55
N LYS A 198 15.04 -1.30 -7.94
CA LYS A 198 16.17 -1.15 -7.02
C LYS A 198 16.24 0.25 -6.40
N CYS A 199 16.17 1.30 -7.23
CA CYS A 199 16.42 2.67 -6.79
C CYS A 199 15.20 3.34 -6.15
N TYR A 200 13.99 2.83 -6.38
CA TYR A 200 12.76 3.48 -5.93
C TYR A 200 11.82 2.51 -5.20
N LEU A 201 11.40 1.40 -5.83
CA LEU A 201 10.37 0.53 -5.25
C LEU A 201 10.83 -0.16 -3.96
N GLN A 202 12.11 -0.55 -3.86
CA GLN A 202 12.68 -1.11 -2.64
C GLN A 202 12.45 -0.18 -1.43
N HIS A 203 12.77 1.11 -1.59
CA HIS A 203 12.71 2.08 -0.50
C HIS A 203 11.27 2.41 -0.12
N ILE A 204 10.38 2.61 -1.09
CA ILE A 204 8.96 2.89 -0.77
C ILE A 204 8.29 1.71 -0.08
N TRP A 205 8.54 0.47 -0.53
CA TRP A 205 7.97 -0.72 0.12
C TRP A 205 8.48 -0.90 1.54
N THR A 206 9.74 -0.53 1.81
CA THR A 206 10.31 -0.54 3.16
C THR A 206 9.57 0.46 4.06
N ALA A 207 9.33 1.68 3.58
CA ALA A 207 8.59 2.70 4.31
C ALA A 207 7.11 2.32 4.55
N TYR A 208 6.42 1.79 3.53
CA TYR A 208 5.04 1.30 3.64
C TYR A 208 4.92 0.18 4.67
N LYS A 209 5.77 -0.85 4.55
CA LYS A 209 5.79 -1.97 5.49
C LYS A 209 6.06 -1.51 6.91
N SER A 210 7.04 -0.62 7.09
CA SER A 210 7.38 -0.07 8.41
C SER A 210 6.18 0.64 9.05
N SER A 211 5.46 1.46 8.27
CA SER A 211 4.27 2.17 8.77
C SER A 211 3.19 1.21 9.21
N ILE A 212 2.85 0.21 8.39
CA ILE A 212 1.80 -0.77 8.71
C ILE A 212 2.21 -1.60 9.93
N TYR A 213 3.39 -2.20 9.91
CA TYR A 213 3.85 -3.10 10.96
C TYR A 213 3.87 -2.42 12.34
N ASN A 214 4.34 -1.18 12.40
CA ASN A 214 4.41 -0.45 13.66
C ASN A 214 3.07 0.20 14.05
N ALA A 215 2.17 0.47 13.11
CA ALA A 215 0.84 1.03 13.40
C ALA A 215 -0.15 -0.02 13.92
N LEU A 216 -0.07 -1.28 13.45
CA LEU A 216 -1.04 -2.32 13.77
C LEU A 216 -1.25 -2.54 15.29
N PRO A 217 -0.19 -2.66 16.13
CA PRO A 217 -0.35 -2.80 17.57
C PRO A 217 -1.05 -1.59 18.22
N LEU A 218 -0.81 -0.38 17.70
CA LEU A 218 -1.39 0.86 18.25
C LEU A 218 -2.91 0.95 18.02
N VAL A 219 -3.41 0.21 17.03
CA VAL A 219 -4.82 0.26 16.62
C VAL A 219 -5.53 -1.08 16.80
N GLU A 220 -4.89 -2.05 17.47
CA GLU A 220 -5.43 -3.41 17.64
C GLU A 220 -6.81 -3.42 18.29
N SER A 221 -6.99 -2.62 19.35
CA SER A 221 -8.29 -2.46 20.03
C SER A 221 -9.41 -1.95 19.12
N LYS A 222 -9.09 -1.36 17.96
CA LYS A 222 -10.09 -0.92 16.99
C LYS A 222 -10.68 -2.06 16.15
N LEU A 223 -10.07 -3.26 16.17
CA LEU A 223 -10.61 -4.44 15.49
C LEU A 223 -12.01 -4.80 16.01
N ASP A 224 -12.30 -4.53 17.28
CA ASP A 224 -13.58 -4.86 17.91
C ASP A 224 -14.74 -3.97 17.43
N TYR A 225 -14.44 -2.89 16.71
CA TYR A 225 -15.45 -2.04 16.05
C TYR A 225 -15.74 -2.49 14.61
N LEU A 226 -15.04 -3.51 14.08
CA LEU A 226 -15.37 -4.05 12.77
C LEU A 226 -16.71 -4.80 12.82
N PRO A 227 -17.52 -4.72 11.76
CA PRO A 227 -18.91 -5.16 11.78
C PRO A 227 -19.11 -6.69 11.80
N SER A 228 -18.06 -7.47 11.54
CA SER A 228 -18.12 -8.93 11.50
C SER A 228 -16.76 -9.56 11.77
N GLU A 229 -16.74 -10.81 12.22
CA GLU A 229 -15.49 -11.55 12.38
C GLU A 229 -14.83 -11.80 11.02
N VAL A 230 -15.63 -11.96 9.96
CA VAL A 230 -15.14 -12.12 8.58
C VAL A 230 -14.35 -10.88 8.12
N GLU A 231 -14.84 -9.66 8.39
CA GLU A 231 -14.12 -8.42 8.07
C GLU A 231 -12.86 -8.26 8.94
N LYS A 232 -12.90 -8.68 10.22
CA LYS A 232 -11.73 -8.70 11.10
C LYS A 232 -10.62 -9.58 10.56
N LEU A 233 -10.96 -10.82 10.20
CA LEU A 233 -10.02 -11.77 9.59
C LEU A 233 -9.51 -11.27 8.23
N PHE A 234 -10.36 -10.64 7.43
CA PHE A 234 -9.93 -10.03 6.17
C PHE A 234 -8.94 -8.88 6.40
N GLY A 235 -9.20 -7.96 7.33
CA GLY A 235 -8.29 -6.85 7.64
C GLY A 235 -6.91 -7.34 8.10
N LEU A 236 -6.89 -8.31 9.02
CA LEU A 236 -5.65 -8.94 9.48
C LEU A 236 -4.94 -9.70 8.36
N GLY A 237 -5.67 -10.47 7.56
CA GLY A 237 -5.14 -11.21 6.41
C GLY A 237 -4.55 -10.27 5.35
N TRP A 238 -5.22 -9.16 5.05
CA TRP A 238 -4.75 -8.14 4.13
C TRP A 238 -3.47 -7.47 4.61
N ALA A 239 -3.42 -7.06 5.89
CA ALA A 239 -2.23 -6.43 6.46
C ALA A 239 -1.00 -7.36 6.40
N ARG A 240 -1.19 -8.67 6.60
CA ARG A 240 -0.14 -9.69 6.42
C ARG A 240 0.22 -9.88 4.95
N PHE A 241 -0.77 -9.93 4.06
CA PHE A 241 -0.53 -10.13 2.63
C PHE A 241 0.28 -8.99 2.02
N ILE A 242 0.10 -7.76 2.50
CA ILE A 242 0.95 -6.62 2.13
C ILE A 242 2.43 -6.89 2.43
N ASN A 243 2.77 -7.63 3.50
CA ASN A 243 4.15 -8.01 3.75
C ASN A 243 4.72 -8.87 2.60
N LEU A 244 3.95 -9.84 2.11
CA LEU A 244 4.36 -10.68 0.97
C LEU A 244 4.47 -9.87 -0.33
N ILE A 245 3.52 -8.97 -0.59
CA ILE A 245 3.58 -8.06 -1.76
C ILE A 245 4.82 -7.15 -1.67
N SER A 246 5.14 -6.63 -0.48
CA SER A 246 6.29 -5.74 -0.30
C SER A 246 7.61 -6.40 -0.68
N MET A 247 7.75 -7.70 -0.39
CA MET A 247 8.94 -8.47 -0.74
C MET A 247 9.09 -8.66 -2.26
N THR A 248 7.99 -8.64 -3.02
CA THR A 248 8.05 -8.71 -4.48
C THR A 248 8.37 -7.36 -5.13
N ARG A 249 8.38 -6.25 -4.37
CA ARG A 249 8.65 -4.89 -4.85
C ARG A 249 7.83 -4.49 -6.07
N LYS A 250 6.56 -4.89 -6.07
CA LYS A 250 5.65 -4.62 -7.19
C LYS A 250 5.47 -3.12 -7.40
N ASN A 251 5.22 -2.67 -8.63
CA ASN A 251 4.94 -1.26 -8.88
C ASN A 251 3.69 -0.79 -8.11
N THR A 252 3.74 0.45 -7.60
CA THR A 252 2.73 1.06 -6.73
C THR A 252 2.14 2.33 -7.31
N ASP A 253 2.21 2.46 -8.64
CA ASP A 253 1.56 3.54 -9.37
C ASP A 253 0.02 3.41 -9.36
N LEU A 254 -0.67 4.41 -9.91
CA LEU A 254 -2.13 4.50 -9.92
C LEU A 254 -2.77 3.32 -10.68
N TYR A 255 -2.26 3.03 -11.87
CA TYR A 255 -2.81 2.02 -12.76
C TYR A 255 -2.69 0.61 -12.16
N GLU A 256 -1.49 0.26 -11.69
CA GLU A 256 -1.21 -1.02 -11.10
C GLU A 256 -2.06 -1.22 -9.85
N THR A 257 -2.15 -0.20 -8.99
CA THR A 257 -2.88 -0.30 -7.74
C THR A 257 -4.37 -0.49 -7.99
N ILE A 258 -5.00 0.37 -8.79
CA ILE A 258 -6.45 0.31 -9.02
C ILE A 258 -6.85 -0.96 -9.75
N ARG A 259 -6.06 -1.39 -10.75
CA ARG A 259 -6.32 -2.64 -11.46
C ARG A 259 -6.33 -3.83 -10.51
N ASN A 260 -5.38 -3.90 -9.56
CA ASN A 260 -5.34 -4.99 -8.59
C ASN A 260 -6.47 -4.88 -7.56
N GLN A 261 -6.81 -3.68 -7.10
CA GLN A 261 -7.92 -3.47 -6.17
C GLN A 261 -9.26 -3.93 -6.78
N ARG A 262 -9.55 -3.52 -8.02
CA ARG A 262 -10.77 -3.91 -8.74
C ARG A 262 -10.87 -5.42 -8.94
N LYS A 263 -9.75 -6.08 -9.24
CA LYS A 263 -9.71 -7.52 -9.51
C LYS A 263 -9.85 -8.36 -8.24
N PHE A 264 -9.25 -7.94 -7.14
CA PHE A 264 -8.99 -8.85 -6.01
C PHE A 264 -9.59 -8.42 -4.67
N LEU A 265 -10.00 -7.16 -4.50
CA LEU A 265 -10.52 -6.67 -3.22
C LEU A 265 -12.05 -6.55 -3.22
N PRO A 266 -12.69 -6.77 -2.05
CA PRO A 266 -14.11 -6.52 -1.89
C PRO A 266 -14.43 -5.02 -1.95
N PHE A 267 -15.44 -4.65 -2.72
CA PHE A 267 -15.89 -3.26 -2.88
C PHE A 267 -16.77 -2.76 -1.71
N ARG A 268 -17.13 -3.65 -0.78
CA ARG A 268 -17.86 -3.34 0.46
C ARG A 268 -17.19 -4.01 1.67
N MET A 269 -17.57 -3.63 2.88
CA MET A 269 -17.24 -4.40 4.08
C MET A 269 -17.89 -5.78 4.05
N LEU A 270 -17.17 -6.78 4.55
CA LEU A 270 -17.66 -8.14 4.70
C LEU A 270 -18.61 -8.24 5.90
N LYS A 271 -19.63 -9.06 5.75
CA LYS A 271 -20.70 -9.28 6.72
C LYS A 271 -20.60 -10.71 7.25
N GLU A 272 -21.18 -10.95 8.41
CA GLU A 272 -21.22 -12.30 9.02
C GLU A 272 -21.97 -13.31 8.12
N SER A 273 -22.93 -12.83 7.32
CA SER A 273 -23.68 -13.64 6.37
C SER A 273 -22.91 -14.01 5.09
N ASP A 274 -21.71 -13.44 4.86
CA ASP A 274 -20.94 -13.68 3.64
C ASP A 274 -20.38 -15.11 3.64
N ARG A 275 -20.88 -15.94 2.72
CA ARG A 275 -20.40 -17.30 2.51
C ARG A 275 -19.23 -17.25 1.55
N ILE A 276 -17.98 -17.20 2.03
CA ILE A 276 -16.80 -17.20 1.14
C ILE A 276 -16.41 -18.65 0.79
N PRO A 277 -16.22 -19.03 -0.49
CA PRO A 277 -16.06 -18.21 -1.71
C PRO A 277 -17.32 -18.05 -2.57
N GLU A 278 -18.51 -18.19 -2.03
CA GLU A 278 -19.78 -18.27 -2.77
C GLU A 278 -20.72 -17.11 -2.41
N SER A 279 -20.17 -15.92 -2.13
CA SER A 279 -20.99 -14.75 -1.82
C SER A 279 -21.56 -14.19 -3.12
N ASN A 280 -22.88 -14.27 -3.25
CA ASN A 280 -23.59 -14.01 -4.51
C ASN A 280 -23.44 -12.58 -5.05
N ASP A 281 -23.15 -11.60 -4.19
CA ASP A 281 -23.01 -10.19 -4.56
C ASP A 281 -21.55 -9.75 -4.74
N LEU A 282 -20.59 -10.68 -4.63
CA LEU A 282 -19.18 -10.43 -4.92
C LEU A 282 -18.77 -11.13 -6.23
N PRO A 283 -17.95 -10.49 -7.08
CA PRO A 283 -17.40 -11.14 -8.27
C PRO A 283 -16.62 -12.41 -7.91
N ASP A 284 -16.71 -13.45 -8.75
CA ASP A 284 -16.04 -14.75 -8.55
C ASP A 284 -14.55 -14.62 -8.21
N LEU A 285 -13.85 -13.71 -8.89
CA LEU A 285 -12.43 -13.51 -8.66
C LEU A 285 -12.14 -12.91 -7.28
N VAL A 286 -12.97 -11.97 -6.82
CA VAL A 286 -12.90 -11.40 -5.47
C VAL A 286 -13.19 -12.48 -4.43
N ASN A 287 -14.23 -13.29 -4.65
CA ASN A 287 -14.56 -14.44 -3.81
C ASN A 287 -13.39 -15.43 -3.64
N ARG A 288 -12.73 -15.80 -4.75
CA ARG A 288 -11.55 -16.67 -4.72
C ARG A 288 -10.35 -16.02 -4.02
N SER A 289 -10.12 -14.73 -4.24
CA SER A 289 -9.09 -13.96 -3.54
C SER A 289 -9.33 -13.92 -2.02
N LEU A 290 -10.56 -13.66 -1.59
CA LEU A 290 -10.95 -13.67 -0.19
C LEU A 290 -10.70 -15.02 0.46
N LYS A 291 -11.09 -16.12 -0.20
CA LYS A 291 -10.80 -17.47 0.30
C LYS A 291 -9.31 -17.68 0.55
N ASN A 292 -8.45 -17.22 -0.36
CA ASN A 292 -7.01 -17.33 -0.20
C ASN A 292 -6.50 -16.47 0.97
N LEU A 293 -6.94 -15.21 1.07
CA LEU A 293 -6.55 -14.29 2.15
C LEU A 293 -6.97 -14.79 3.52
N LEU A 294 -8.21 -15.27 3.67
CA LEU A 294 -8.74 -15.82 4.91
C LEU A 294 -8.05 -17.14 5.30
N SER A 295 -7.45 -17.85 4.34
CA SER A 295 -6.71 -19.10 4.58
C SER A 295 -5.28 -18.88 5.12
N PHE A 296 -4.76 -17.65 5.14
CA PHE A 296 -3.45 -17.34 5.72
C PHE A 296 -3.49 -17.43 7.26
N ARG A 297 -3.37 -18.67 7.77
CA ARG A 297 -3.27 -18.97 9.20
C ARG A 297 -1.96 -18.46 9.81
N PHE A 298 -2.02 -18.09 11.08
CA PHE A 298 -0.94 -17.43 11.84
C PHE A 298 0.29 -18.33 12.03
N ASP A 299 0.08 -19.61 12.30
CA ASP A 299 1.13 -20.53 12.80
C ASP A 299 2.30 -20.77 11.82
N TRP A 300 2.07 -20.52 10.52
CA TRP A 300 3.06 -20.75 9.46
C TRP A 300 3.58 -19.47 8.83
N LEU A 301 3.11 -18.31 9.28
CA LEU A 301 3.39 -17.04 8.61
C LEU A 301 4.89 -16.74 8.60
N LEU A 302 5.58 -16.87 9.73
CA LEU A 302 7.03 -16.65 9.82
C LEU A 302 7.83 -17.58 8.90
N PHE A 303 7.39 -18.84 8.78
CA PHE A 303 8.02 -19.82 7.90
C PHE A 303 7.80 -19.46 6.42
N ILE A 304 6.56 -19.12 6.05
CA ILE A 304 6.22 -18.67 4.69
C ILE A 304 7.01 -17.42 4.34
N GLU A 305 7.08 -16.44 5.24
CA GLU A 305 7.83 -15.20 5.04
C GLU A 305 9.32 -15.44 4.86
N LYS A 306 9.92 -16.36 5.63
CA LYS A 306 11.33 -16.73 5.47
C LYS A 306 11.60 -17.34 4.09
N ILE A 307 10.77 -18.29 3.65
CA ILE A 307 10.89 -18.88 2.31
C ILE A 307 10.67 -17.82 1.24
N TRP A 308 9.62 -17.02 1.39
CA TRP A 308 9.25 -15.97 0.43
C TRP A 308 10.37 -14.95 0.28
N SER A 309 10.96 -14.49 1.38
CA SER A 309 12.11 -13.57 1.36
C SER A 309 13.31 -14.12 0.60
N ARG A 310 13.52 -15.44 0.66
CA ARG A 310 14.59 -16.11 -0.09
C ARG A 310 14.24 -16.15 -1.57
N ILE A 311 13.00 -16.48 -1.91
CA ILE A 311 12.50 -16.50 -3.29
C ILE A 311 12.60 -15.12 -3.94
N THR A 312 12.25 -14.07 -3.19
CA THR A 312 12.21 -12.69 -3.67
C THR A 312 13.52 -11.93 -3.45
N CYS A 313 14.62 -12.61 -3.08
CA CYS A 313 15.85 -11.92 -2.73
C CYS A 313 16.57 -11.31 -3.96
N ASN A 314 16.26 -11.77 -5.17
CA ASN A 314 16.79 -11.24 -6.42
C ASN A 314 15.66 -10.83 -7.39
N TYR A 315 15.98 -9.94 -8.34
CA TYR A 315 15.03 -9.39 -9.30
C TYR A 315 14.29 -10.46 -10.13
N GLU A 316 15.01 -11.49 -10.62
CA GLU A 316 14.42 -12.54 -11.46
C GLU A 316 13.43 -13.41 -10.67
N GLY A 317 13.71 -13.68 -9.40
CA GLY A 317 12.78 -14.35 -8.49
C GLY A 317 11.55 -13.49 -8.22
N ARG A 318 11.72 -12.18 -8.01
CA ARG A 318 10.61 -11.25 -7.75
C ARG A 318 9.60 -11.17 -8.88
N ILE A 319 10.02 -11.14 -10.14
CA ILE A 319 9.08 -11.12 -11.28
C ILE A 319 8.11 -12.30 -11.21
N TYR A 320 8.64 -13.51 -11.04
CA TYR A 320 7.79 -14.70 -10.97
C TYR A 320 6.99 -14.77 -9.67
N ALA A 321 7.53 -14.27 -8.56
CA ALA A 321 6.78 -14.13 -7.32
C ALA A 321 5.57 -13.19 -7.47
N GLN A 322 5.70 -12.08 -8.21
CA GLN A 322 4.57 -11.20 -8.54
C GLN A 322 3.49 -11.97 -9.31
N TYR A 323 3.88 -12.72 -10.36
CA TYR A 323 2.94 -13.55 -11.11
C TYR A 323 2.27 -14.64 -10.27
N THR A 324 2.98 -15.25 -9.31
CA THR A 324 2.37 -16.18 -8.35
C THR A 324 1.25 -15.51 -7.57
N LEU A 325 1.47 -14.31 -7.04
CA LEU A 325 0.45 -13.58 -6.27
C LEU A 325 -0.74 -13.18 -7.15
N GLU A 326 -0.51 -12.75 -8.38
CA GLU A 326 -1.58 -12.34 -9.31
C GLU A 326 -2.44 -13.52 -9.80
N THR A 327 -1.86 -14.72 -9.88
CA THR A 327 -2.55 -15.89 -10.42
C THR A 327 -3.13 -16.80 -9.35
N MET A 328 -2.82 -16.59 -8.06
CA MET A 328 -3.28 -17.47 -6.98
C MET A 328 -4.82 -17.60 -6.89
N ALA A 329 -5.55 -16.54 -7.26
CA ALA A 329 -7.01 -16.52 -7.29
C ALA A 329 -7.59 -16.90 -8.68
N LEU A 330 -6.74 -17.01 -9.70
CA LEU A 330 -7.12 -17.32 -11.08
C LEU A 330 -6.94 -18.81 -11.39
N SER A 331 -5.76 -19.36 -11.10
CA SER A 331 -5.41 -20.74 -11.41
C SER A 331 -4.31 -21.24 -10.48
N LYS A 332 -4.61 -22.31 -9.73
CA LYS A 332 -3.63 -22.98 -8.88
C LYS A 332 -2.45 -23.52 -9.69
N LEU A 333 -2.70 -24.04 -10.89
CA LEU A 333 -1.66 -24.57 -11.77
C LEU A 333 -0.68 -23.46 -12.17
N LEU A 334 -1.19 -22.32 -12.68
CA LEU A 334 -0.35 -21.19 -13.07
C LEU A 334 0.44 -20.63 -11.89
N ALA A 335 -0.21 -20.44 -10.74
CA ALA A 335 0.45 -19.95 -9.54
C ALA A 335 1.60 -20.86 -9.10
N SER A 336 1.40 -22.18 -9.12
CA SER A 336 2.44 -23.17 -8.83
C SER A 336 3.58 -23.16 -9.85
N THR A 337 3.26 -23.02 -11.14
CA THR A 337 4.28 -22.89 -12.19
C THR A 337 5.16 -21.66 -11.98
N TYR A 338 4.57 -20.51 -11.68
CA TYR A 338 5.33 -19.30 -11.38
C TYR A 338 6.12 -19.41 -10.08
N LEU A 339 5.56 -20.06 -9.06
CA LEU A 339 6.26 -20.28 -7.79
C LEU A 339 7.51 -21.15 -7.98
N ALA A 340 7.41 -22.21 -8.80
CA ALA A 340 8.54 -23.05 -9.14
C ALA A 340 9.63 -22.26 -9.90
N LYS A 341 9.25 -21.42 -10.85
CA LYS A 341 10.20 -20.53 -11.57
C LYS A 341 10.87 -19.52 -10.63
N ALA A 342 10.10 -18.90 -9.74
CA ALA A 342 10.64 -17.98 -8.74
C ALA A 342 11.65 -18.67 -7.82
N THR A 343 11.30 -19.87 -7.36
CA THR A 343 12.17 -20.71 -6.51
C THR A 343 13.46 -21.09 -7.24
N MET A 344 13.37 -21.54 -8.50
CA MET A 344 14.54 -21.85 -9.32
C MET A 344 15.46 -20.63 -9.46
N ASN A 345 14.91 -19.44 -9.74
CA ASN A 345 15.70 -18.22 -9.85
C ASN A 345 16.36 -17.80 -8.52
N ALA A 346 15.78 -18.15 -7.38
CA ALA A 346 16.40 -17.91 -6.07
C ALA A 346 17.68 -18.72 -5.85
N PHE A 347 17.84 -19.85 -6.55
CA PHE A 347 19.07 -20.65 -6.55
C PHE A 347 20.03 -20.26 -7.66
N LEU A 348 19.52 -19.88 -8.84
CA LEU A 348 20.35 -19.51 -9.99
C LEU A 348 21.01 -18.13 -9.86
N TYR A 349 20.32 -17.17 -9.24
CA TYR A 349 20.79 -15.80 -9.13
C TYR A 349 21.14 -15.42 -7.69
N LYS A 350 22.20 -14.64 -7.53
CA LYS A 350 22.59 -14.09 -6.23
C LYS A 350 21.54 -13.07 -5.77
N CYS A 351 21.29 -13.04 -4.47
CA CYS A 351 20.44 -12.01 -3.87
C CYS A 351 21.01 -10.61 -4.12
N ASP A 352 20.11 -9.66 -4.36
CA ASP A 352 20.47 -8.26 -4.48
C ASP A 352 20.93 -7.77 -3.09
N ARG A 353 22.09 -7.11 -3.06
CA ARG A 353 22.60 -6.45 -1.84
C ARG A 353 21.88 -5.13 -1.61
#